data_AF-A0A1H3SK33-F1
#
_entry.id   AF-A0A1H3SK33-F1
#
_cell.length_a   1.000
_cell.length_b   1.000
_cell.length_c   1.000
_cell.angle_alpha   90.00
_cell.angle_beta   90.00
_cell.angle_gamma   90.00
#
_symmetry.space_group_name_H-M   'P 1'
#
loop_
_entity.id
_entity.type
_entity.pdbx_description
1 polymer ?
#
loop_
_entity_poly.entity_id
_entity_poly.type
_entity_poly.pdbx_seq_one_letter_code
_entity_poly.pdbx_strand_id
1 'polypeptide(L)' 'MEDTRTIQEIINQLNMIEKDNQHILEHVNSIDLLLVSNENGRVKDAELSNKIVGLKEKIESVVEISNEITSMLNNQM' A
#
# COMPACT_ATOMS: atom_id res chain seq x y z
N MET A 1 16.23 7.88 20.16
CA MET A 1 14.96 7.83 20.91
C MET A 1 15.25 7.04 22.18
N GLU A 2 15.09 7.62 23.36
CA GLU A 2 15.55 7.00 24.63
C GLU A 2 14.64 5.90 25.17
N ASP A 3 13.49 5.66 24.52
CA ASP A 3 12.53 4.65 24.94
C ASP A 3 12.32 3.60 23.86
N THR A 4 13.03 2.47 23.99
CA THR A 4 12.89 1.28 23.14
C THR A 4 11.44 0.79 23.08
N ARG A 5 10.63 1.03 24.12
CA ARG A 5 9.20 0.66 24.10
C ARG A 5 8.42 1.51 23.11
N THR A 6 8.65 2.82 23.10
CA THR A 6 8.05 3.75 22.13
C THR A 6 8.46 3.37 20.69
N ILE A 7 9.73 3.00 20.46
CA ILE A 7 10.19 2.51 19.15
C ILE A 7 9.43 1.24 18.74
N GLN A 8 9.31 0.27 19.65
CA GLN A 8 8.59 -0.98 19.39
C GLN A 8 7.10 -0.74 19.10
N GLU A 9 6.46 0.18 19.82
CA GLU A 9 5.07 0.55 19.57
C GLU A 9 4.90 1.19 18.19
N ILE A 10 5.82 2.06 17.75
CA ILE A 10 5.80 2.64 16.40
C ILE A 10 5.95 1.55 15.33
N ILE A 11 6.90 0.63 15.48
CA ILE A 11 7.09 -0.50 14.55
C ILE A 11 5.81 -1.35 14.49
N ASN A 12 5.16 -1.62 15.63
CA ASN A 12 3.91 -2.37 15.66
C ASN A 12 2.79 -1.65 14.90
N GLN A 13 2.69 -0.31 15.00
CA GLN A 13 1.71 0.46 14.23
C GLN A 13 2.03 0.45 12.73
N LEU A 14 3.30 0.56 12.35
CA LEU A 14 3.72 0.48 10.94
C LEU A 14 3.39 -0.89 10.34
N ASN A 15 3.59 -1.98 11.08
CA ASN A 15 3.19 -3.32 10.65
C ASN A 15 1.67 -3.47 10.47
N MET A 16 0.86 -2.79 11.30
CA MET A 16 -0.59 -2.77 11.11
C MET A 16 -0.99 -1.99 9.86
N ILE A 17 -0.35 -0.84 9.60
CA ILE A 17 -0.55 -0.07 8.37
C ILE A 17 -0.22 -0.92 7.13
N GLU A 18 0.89 -1.67 7.15
CA GLU A 18 1.25 -2.57 6.06
C GLU A 18 0.18 -3.65 5.81
N LYS A 19 -0.32 -4.28 6.88
CA LYS A 19 -1.36 -5.29 6.80
C LYS A 19 -2.67 -4.72 6.24
N ASP A 20 -3.09 -3.55 6.69
CA ASP A 20 -4.30 -2.91 6.20
C ASP A 20 -4.15 -2.51 4.72
N ASN A 21 -2.96 -2.05 4.31
CA ASN A 21 -2.66 -1.73 2.92
C ASN A 21 -2.71 -2.96 2.01
N GLN A 22 -2.29 -4.14 2.48
CA GLN A 22 -2.43 -5.38 1.70
C GLN A 22 -3.91 -5.67 1.40
N HIS A 23 -4.79 -5.53 2.40
CA HIS A 23 -6.22 -5.72 2.19
C HIS A 23 -6.81 -4.67 1.24
N ILE A 24 -6.41 -3.39 1.36
CA ILE A 24 -6.84 -2.35 0.42
C ILE A 24 -6.36 -2.68 -1.01
N LEU A 25 -5.13 -3.16 -1.17
CA LEU A 25 -4.57 -3.54 -2.46
C LEU A 25 -5.34 -4.69 -3.11
N GLU A 26 -5.84 -5.65 -2.33
CA GLU A 26 -6.72 -6.72 -2.82
C GLU A 26 -8.04 -6.16 -3.40
N HIS A 27 -8.67 -5.20 -2.71
CA HIS A 27 -9.86 -4.52 -3.23
C HIS A 27 -9.56 -3.73 -4.50
N VAL A 28 -8.45 -3.00 -4.54
CA VAL A 28 -8.01 -2.24 -5.72
C VAL A 28 -7.75 -3.14 -6.91
N ASN A 29 -7.04 -4.26 -6.73
CA ASN A 29 -6.82 -5.24 -7.79
C ASN A 29 -8.13 -5.88 -8.26
N SER A 30 -9.06 -6.15 -7.34
CA SER A 30 -10.38 -6.68 -7.70
C SER A 30 -11.17 -5.68 -8.56
N ILE A 31 -11.10 -4.39 -8.25
CA ILE A 31 -11.70 -3.33 -9.07
C ILE A 31 -11.02 -3.26 -10.44
N ASP A 32 -9.69 -3.31 -10.49
CA ASP A 32 -8.93 -3.28 -11.75
C ASP A 32 -9.33 -4.45 -12.68
N LEU A 33 -9.46 -5.66 -12.13
CA LEU A 33 -9.95 -6.83 -12.87
C LEU A 33 -11.37 -6.64 -13.43
N LEU A 34 -12.24 -5.90 -12.74
CA LEU A 34 -13.59 -5.59 -13.24
C LEU A 34 -13.56 -4.56 -14.39
N LEU A 35 -12.54 -3.70 -14.44
CA LEU A 35 -12.34 -2.69 -15.47
C LEU A 35 -11.69 -3.23 -16.74
N VAL A 36 -10.92 -4.31 -16.64
CA VAL A 36 -10.40 -5.06 -17.78
C VAL A 36 -11.58 -5.79 -18.46
N SER A 37 -11.89 -5.43 -19.71
CA SER A 37 -12.94 -6.10 -20.48
C SER A 37 -12.50 -7.48 -20.97
N ASN A 38 -13.38 -8.48 -20.84
CA ASN A 38 -13.26 -9.78 -21.51
C ASN A 38 -13.37 -9.69 -23.03
N GLU A 39 -13.80 -8.54 -23.59
CA GLU A 39 -13.88 -8.31 -25.03
C GLU A 39 -12.62 -7.57 -25.52
N ASN A 40 -11.64 -8.35 -25.98
CA ASN A 40 -10.45 -7.89 -26.71
C ASN A 40 -9.49 -6.95 -25.95
N GLY A 41 -9.42 -7.02 -24.62
CA GLY A 41 -8.40 -6.30 -23.83
C GLY A 41 -8.54 -4.78 -23.86
N ARG A 42 -9.71 -4.26 -24.24
CA ARG A 42 -10.01 -2.82 -24.14
C ARG A 42 -10.45 -2.50 -22.71
N VAL A 43 -9.83 -1.49 -22.11
CA VAL A 43 -10.25 -0.96 -20.82
C VAL A 43 -11.68 -0.42 -20.98
N LYS A 44 -12.61 -0.86 -20.12
CA LYS A 44 -14.03 -0.41 -20.18
C LYS A 44 -14.16 1.10 -20.03
N ASP A 45 -13.29 1.68 -19.20
CA ASP A 45 -13.17 3.11 -18.95
C ASP A 45 -11.70 3.45 -18.66
N ALA A 46 -11.04 4.10 -19.62
CA ALA A 46 -9.62 4.44 -19.52
C ALA A 46 -9.34 5.50 -18.44
N GLU A 47 -10.28 6.42 -18.18
CA GLU A 47 -10.12 7.44 -17.15
C GLU A 47 -10.20 6.81 -15.77
N LEU A 48 -11.20 5.96 -15.55
CA LEU A 48 -11.37 5.24 -14.29
C LEU A 48 -10.20 4.29 -14.01
N SER A 49 -9.72 3.55 -15.02
CA SER A 49 -8.55 2.69 -14.88
C SER A 49 -7.29 3.47 -14.52
N ASN A 50 -7.03 4.62 -15.16
CA ASN A 50 -5.91 5.48 -14.78
C ASN A 50 -6.01 5.97 -13.32
N LYS A 51 -7.22 6.27 -12.82
CA LYS A 51 -7.42 6.63 -11.41
C LYS A 51 -7.14 5.45 -10.46
N ILE A 52 -7.53 4.23 -10.84
CA ILE A 52 -7.28 3.02 -10.05
C ILE A 52 -5.79 2.67 -10.02
N VAL A 53 -5.08 2.80 -11.14
CA VAL A 53 -3.62 2.68 -11.19
C VAL A 53 -2.95 3.70 -10.28
N GLY A 54 -3.36 4.98 -10.34
CA GLY A 54 -2.82 5.99 -9.44
C GLY A 54 -3.15 5.77 -7.96
N LEU A 55 -4.27 5.11 -7.64
CA LEU A 55 -4.58 4.68 -6.28
C LEU A 55 -3.64 3.55 -5.83
N LYS A 56 -3.37 2.57 -6.69
CA LYS A 56 -2.44 1.48 -6.44
C LYS A 56 -1.03 1.98 -6.13
N GLU A 57 -0.49 2.88 -6.96
CA GLU A 57 0.84 3.49 -6.78
C GLU A 57 0.97 4.21 -5.42
N LYS A 58 -0.10 4.91 -4.99
CA LYS A 58 -0.12 5.58 -3.69
C LYS A 58 -0.10 4.59 -2.52
N ILE A 59 -0.82 3.47 -2.62
CA ILE A 59 -0.82 2.43 -1.59
C ILE A 59 0.57 1.79 -1.49
N GLU A 60 1.19 1.47 -2.64
CA GLU A 60 2.56 0.95 -2.69
C GLU A 60 3.56 1.93 -2.06
N SER A 61 3.40 3.24 -2.32
CA SER A 61 4.23 4.28 -1.70
C SER A 61 4.09 4.32 -0.17
N VAL A 62 2.89 4.09 0.38
CA VAL A 62 2.70 4.04 1.84
C VAL A 62 3.45 2.86 2.45
N VAL A 63 3.47 1.70 1.76
CA VAL A 63 4.23 0.52 2.20
C VAL A 63 5.73 0.80 2.14
N GLU A 64 6.22 1.40 1.06
CA GLU A 64 7.63 1.76 0.90
C GLU A 64 8.09 2.70 2.03
N ILE A 65 7.37 3.79 2.28
CA ILE A 65 7.66 4.74 3.35
C ILE A 65 7.61 4.06 4.73
N SER A 66 6.63 3.17 4.96
CA SER A 66 6.53 2.43 6.23
C SER A 66 7.75 1.53 6.47
N ASN A 67 8.26 0.90 5.41
CA ASN A 67 9.46 0.07 5.45
C ASN A 67 10.72 0.91 5.69
N GLU A 68 10.83 2.08 5.05
CA GLU A 68 11.92 3.03 5.29
C GLU A 68 11.96 3.48 6.76
N ILE A 69 10.80 3.87 7.32
CA ILE A 69 10.70 4.29 8.73
C ILE A 69 11.11 3.13 9.64
N THR A 70 10.63 1.92 9.37
CA THR A 70 10.98 0.72 10.15
C THR A 70 12.49 0.43 10.09
N SER A 71 13.11 0.56 8.91
CA SER A 71 14.55 0.40 8.73
C SER A 71 15.33 1.47 9.51
N MET A 72 14.89 2.73 9.45
CA MET A 72 15.50 3.83 10.21
C MET A 72 15.44 3.59 11.71
N LEU A 73 14.30 3.12 12.22
CA LEU A 73 14.11 2.83 13.64
C LEU A 73 14.94 1.63 14.11
N ASN A 74 15.02 0.57 13.30
CA ASN A 74 15.86 -0.60 13.60
C ASN A 74 17.36 -0.26 13.61
N ASN A 75 17.81 0.67 12.75
CA ASN A 75 19.20 1.14 12.74
C ASN A 75 19.53 2.05 13.94
N GLN A 76 18.52 2.50 14.70
CA GLN A 76 18.68 3.33 15.90
C GLN A 76 18.57 2.54 17.22
N MET A 77 18.21 1.25 17.15
CA MET A 77 18.27 0.29 18.26
C MET A 77 19.67 -0.32 18.38
#